data_AF-A0A2M8ETJ9-F1
#
_entry.id   AF-A0A2M8ETJ9-F1
#
_cell.length_a   1.000
_cell.length_b   1.000
_cell.length_c   1.000
_cell.angle_alpha   90.00
_cell.angle_beta   90.00
_cell.angle_gamma   90.00
#
_symmetry.space_group_name_H-M   'P 1'
#
loop_
_entity.id
_entity.type
_entity.pdbx_description
1 polymer ?
#
loop_
_entity_poly.entity_id
_entity_poly.type
_entity_poly.pdbx_seq_one_letter_code
_entity_poly.pdbx_strand_id
1 'polypeptide(L)'
;MRKRMLLTKLVAAISSKKRIWAIFLIIILLAVGVYFFRSLFIVATVNGQPIWRLTLIRELEKQSGKEALDTLISKTLVLQEAKKQNAAVSGEEIDQEIKKLEENFSKQGQDLNQLLSTQGISREELMEEVRFQKIVEKIVGKDINVTDQEVSNYLKQNENLLPKDSNTEELKSTVKRRLEQQKMNEKIQSWIESLQDSAKIIYFR
;
A
#
# COMPACT_ATOMS: atom_id res chain seq x y z
N MET A 1 -45.82 41.12 -29.07
CA MET A 1 -45.98 39.96 -29.99
C MET A 1 -44.69 39.12 -30.19
N ARG A 2 -43.47 39.69 -30.20
CA ARG A 2 -42.23 38.95 -30.52
C ARG A 2 -41.73 37.92 -29.47
N LYS A 3 -41.99 38.09 -28.17
CA LYS A 3 -41.57 37.12 -27.12
C LYS A 3 -42.27 35.76 -27.21
N ARG A 4 -43.55 35.71 -27.61
CA ARG A 4 -44.30 34.45 -27.82
C ARG A 4 -43.77 33.62 -28.98
N MET A 5 -43.25 34.27 -30.02
CA MET A 5 -42.73 33.61 -31.23
C MET A 5 -41.34 32.97 -31.03
N LEU A 6 -40.56 33.48 -30.07
CA LEU A 6 -39.27 32.88 -29.70
C LEU A 6 -39.46 31.63 -28.82
N LEU A 7 -40.41 31.67 -27.89
CA LEU A 7 -40.77 30.53 -27.05
C LEU A 7 -41.34 29.37 -27.88
N THR A 8 -42.17 29.65 -28.89
CA THR A 8 -42.72 28.59 -29.75
C THR A 8 -41.67 27.94 -30.65
N LYS A 9 -40.64 28.67 -31.11
CA LYS A 9 -39.52 28.09 -31.85
C LYS A 9 -38.58 27.26 -30.97
N LEU A 10 -38.40 27.66 -29.70
CA LEU A 10 -37.64 26.89 -28.71
C LEU A 10 -38.35 25.56 -28.37
N VAL A 11 -39.68 25.60 -28.21
CA VAL A 11 -40.53 24.41 -27.99
C VAL A 11 -40.60 23.53 -29.24
N ALA A 12 -40.64 24.10 -30.45
CA ALA A 12 -40.64 23.35 -31.71
C ALA A 12 -39.29 22.70 -32.03
N ALA A 13 -38.16 23.27 -31.58
CA ALA A 13 -36.86 22.60 -31.65
C ALA A 13 -36.77 21.35 -30.75
N ILE A 14 -37.67 21.25 -29.75
CA ILE A 14 -37.80 20.13 -28.80
C ILE A 14 -38.91 19.14 -29.23
N SER A 15 -39.66 19.41 -30.31
CA SER A 15 -40.91 18.68 -30.63
C SER A 15 -40.76 17.39 -31.44
N SER A 16 -39.54 16.94 -31.77
CA SER A 16 -39.38 15.63 -32.40
C SER A 16 -39.35 14.55 -31.32
N LYS A 17 -40.30 13.59 -31.38
CA LYS A 17 -40.42 12.48 -30.41
C LYS A 17 -39.06 11.84 -30.09
N LYS A 18 -38.17 11.72 -31.08
CA LYS A 18 -36.80 11.18 -30.92
C LYS A 18 -35.91 12.00 -29.97
N ARG A 19 -35.99 13.34 -29.97
CA ARG A 19 -35.22 14.20 -29.04
C ARG A 19 -35.75 14.12 -27.61
N ILE A 20 -37.07 14.01 -27.45
CA ILE A 20 -37.70 13.80 -26.13
C ILE A 20 -37.26 12.44 -25.56
N TRP A 21 -37.27 11.38 -26.37
CA TRP A 21 -36.76 10.06 -25.97
C TRP A 21 -35.27 10.07 -25.63
N ALA A 22 -34.44 10.84 -26.37
CA ALA A 22 -33.02 10.99 -26.05
C ALA A 22 -32.79 11.70 -24.71
N ILE A 23 -33.53 12.79 -24.42
CA ILE A 23 -33.44 13.49 -23.13
C ILE A 23 -33.90 12.57 -21.99
N PHE A 24 -34.99 11.82 -22.19
CA PHE A 24 -35.49 10.86 -21.21
C PHE A 24 -34.47 9.75 -20.94
N LEU A 25 -33.83 9.21 -21.98
CA LEU A 25 -32.73 8.25 -21.85
C LEU A 25 -31.57 8.83 -21.05
N ILE A 26 -31.15 10.08 -21.32
CA ILE A 26 -30.08 10.75 -20.56
C ILE A 26 -30.47 10.90 -19.08
N ILE A 27 -31.71 11.27 -18.79
CA ILE A 27 -32.20 11.41 -17.40
C ILE A 27 -32.21 10.05 -16.70
N ILE A 28 -32.64 8.99 -17.37
CA ILE A 28 -32.57 7.62 -16.83
C ILE A 28 -31.12 7.22 -16.59
N LEU A 29 -30.22 7.48 -17.54
CA LEU A 29 -28.80 7.14 -17.43
C LEU A 29 -28.14 7.91 -16.28
N LEU A 30 -28.50 9.18 -16.08
CA LEU A 30 -28.08 9.99 -14.93
C LEU A 30 -28.66 9.45 -13.62
N ALA A 31 -29.94 9.04 -13.59
CA ALA A 31 -30.56 8.48 -12.40
C ALA A 31 -29.95 7.13 -12.00
N VAL A 32 -29.67 6.26 -12.98
CA VAL A 32 -28.95 4.99 -12.82
C VAL A 32 -27.51 5.27 -12.38
N GLY A 33 -26.84 6.24 -12.99
CA GLY A 33 -25.51 6.68 -12.58
C GLY A 33 -25.52 7.12 -11.13
N VAL A 34 -26.40 8.05 -10.75
CA VAL A 34 -26.53 8.50 -9.35
C VAL A 34 -26.81 7.34 -8.41
N TYR A 35 -27.67 6.38 -8.79
CA TYR A 35 -27.95 5.18 -7.99
C TYR A 35 -26.69 4.33 -7.77
N PHE A 36 -25.92 4.05 -8.81
CA PHE A 36 -24.65 3.31 -8.72
C PHE A 36 -23.56 4.10 -7.98
N PHE A 37 -23.54 5.43 -8.11
CA PHE A 37 -22.56 6.30 -7.47
C PHE A 37 -22.92 6.68 -6.02
N ARG A 38 -24.09 6.30 -5.48
CA ARG A 38 -24.47 6.63 -4.08
C ARG A 38 -23.45 6.07 -3.08
N SER A 39 -22.92 4.89 -3.34
CA SER A 39 -21.91 4.23 -2.49
C SER A 39 -20.55 4.95 -2.48
N LEU A 40 -20.30 5.88 -3.42
CA LEU A 40 -19.09 6.70 -3.40
C LEU A 40 -19.16 7.83 -2.37
N PHE A 41 -20.35 8.35 -2.10
CA PHE A 41 -20.54 9.51 -1.24
C PHE A 41 -21.13 9.16 0.13
N ILE A 42 -21.88 8.06 0.22
CA ILE A 42 -22.55 7.61 1.44
C ILE A 42 -22.03 6.21 1.78
N VAL A 43 -21.52 6.06 3.00
CA VAL A 43 -20.98 4.78 3.50
C VAL A 43 -21.98 3.98 4.30
N ALA A 44 -22.94 4.64 4.95
CA ALA A 44 -23.99 4.01 5.74
C ALA A 44 -25.17 4.97 5.94
N THR A 45 -26.32 4.46 6.37
CA THR A 45 -27.45 5.25 6.85
C THR A 45 -27.88 4.76 8.23
N VAL A 46 -28.24 5.67 9.13
CA VAL A 46 -28.74 5.36 10.48
C VAL A 46 -30.09 6.04 10.63
N ASN A 47 -31.17 5.27 10.73
CA ASN A 47 -32.55 5.78 10.83
C ASN A 47 -32.90 6.82 9.74
N GLY A 48 -32.45 6.58 8.51
CA GLY A 48 -32.66 7.50 7.38
C GLY A 48 -31.68 8.67 7.30
N GLN A 49 -30.79 8.86 8.28
CA GLN A 49 -29.72 9.86 8.22
C GLN A 49 -28.46 9.26 7.56
N PRO A 50 -27.95 9.85 6.45
CA PRO A 50 -26.76 9.33 5.79
C PRO A 50 -25.48 9.70 6.54
N ILE A 51 -24.56 8.73 6.64
CA ILE A 51 -23.17 8.94 7.02
C ILE A 51 -22.37 9.16 5.74
N TRP A 52 -21.89 10.39 5.57
CA TRP A 52 -21.09 10.78 4.40
C TRP A 52 -19.67 10.22 4.49
N ARG A 53 -19.14 9.78 3.35
CA ARG A 53 -17.77 9.28 3.25
C ARG A 53 -16.73 10.30 3.71
N LEU A 54 -16.91 11.58 3.37
CA LEU A 54 -16.01 12.65 3.82
C LEU A 54 -15.98 12.79 5.34
N THR A 55 -17.11 12.57 6.02
CA THR A 55 -17.16 12.59 7.49
C THR A 55 -16.35 11.43 8.08
N LEU A 56 -16.53 10.23 7.52
CA LEU A 56 -15.73 9.07 7.91
C LEU A 56 -14.24 9.31 7.67
N ILE A 57 -13.86 9.77 6.48
CA ILE A 57 -12.46 10.06 6.12
C ILE A 57 -11.86 11.08 7.08
N ARG A 58 -12.53 12.20 7.35
CA ARG A 58 -12.03 13.21 8.31
C ARG A 58 -11.84 12.64 9.70
N GLU A 59 -12.69 11.70 10.12
CA GLU A 59 -12.56 11.09 11.44
C GLU A 59 -11.39 10.09 11.48
N LEU A 60 -11.18 9.31 10.42
CA LEU A 60 -9.99 8.47 10.24
C LEU A 60 -8.71 9.32 10.16
N GLU A 61 -8.76 10.44 9.45
CA GLU A 61 -7.62 11.37 9.33
C GLU A 61 -7.20 11.95 10.67
N LYS A 62 -8.16 12.26 11.56
CA LYS A 62 -7.87 12.68 12.94
C LYS A 62 -7.24 11.57 13.78
N GLN A 63 -7.66 10.32 13.59
CA GLN A 63 -7.19 9.19 14.38
C GLN A 63 -5.78 8.75 13.97
N SER A 64 -5.54 8.58 12.66
CA SER A 64 -4.29 8.01 12.14
C SER A 64 -3.87 8.58 10.78
N GLY A 65 -4.50 9.66 10.30
CA GLY A 65 -4.20 10.23 8.98
C GLY A 65 -2.77 10.73 8.81
N LYS A 66 -2.18 11.27 9.88
CA LYS A 66 -0.77 11.71 9.84
C LYS A 66 0.18 10.52 9.61
N GLU A 67 0.03 9.46 10.40
CA GLU A 67 0.87 8.26 10.29
C GLU A 67 0.66 7.55 8.94
N ALA A 68 -0.59 7.48 8.47
CA ALA A 68 -0.91 6.96 7.15
C ALA A 68 -0.24 7.79 6.04
N LEU A 69 -0.29 9.12 6.13
CA LEU A 69 0.36 10.01 5.18
C LEU A 69 1.88 9.86 5.21
N ASP A 70 2.50 9.82 6.40
CA ASP A 70 3.94 9.64 6.57
C ASP A 70 4.40 8.30 5.96
N THR A 71 3.63 7.22 6.16
CA THR A 71 3.87 5.91 5.54
C THR A 71 3.81 5.98 4.01
N LEU A 72 2.79 6.66 3.46
CA LEU A 72 2.64 6.83 2.02
C LEU A 72 3.77 7.68 1.41
N ILE A 73 4.23 8.71 2.12
CA ILE A 73 5.38 9.53 1.72
C ILE A 73 6.62 8.64 1.64
N SER A 74 6.94 7.89 2.70
CA SER A 74 8.08 6.97 2.71
C SER A 74 8.03 5.95 1.57
N LYS A 75 6.87 5.30 1.37
CA LYS A 75 6.67 4.35 0.25
C LYS A 75 6.90 5.01 -1.10
N THR A 76 6.39 6.22 -1.29
CA THR A 76 6.55 6.99 -2.53
C THR A 76 8.02 7.33 -2.80
N LEU A 77 8.75 7.80 -1.79
CA LEU A 77 10.16 8.17 -1.91
C LEU A 77 11.04 6.96 -2.25
N VAL A 78 10.82 5.83 -1.58
CA VAL A 78 11.50 4.57 -1.87
C VAL A 78 11.27 4.14 -3.32
N LEU A 79 10.03 4.17 -3.81
CA LEU A 79 9.71 3.80 -5.20
C LEU A 79 10.34 4.76 -6.21
N GLN A 80 10.40 6.06 -5.90
CA GLN A 80 11.09 7.05 -6.73
C GLN A 80 12.60 6.79 -6.81
N GLU A 81 13.24 6.52 -5.68
CA GLU A 81 14.68 6.21 -5.64
C GLU A 81 14.99 4.88 -6.33
N ALA A 82 14.14 3.87 -6.15
CA ALA A 82 14.27 2.59 -6.86
C ALA A 82 14.24 2.76 -8.37
N LYS A 83 13.33 3.60 -8.87
CA LYS A 83 13.26 3.94 -10.30
C LYS A 83 14.53 4.66 -10.76
N LYS A 84 15.05 5.61 -9.97
CA LYS A 84 16.28 6.36 -10.28
C LYS A 84 17.51 5.44 -10.32
N GLN A 85 17.59 4.44 -9.45
CA GLN A 85 18.69 3.48 -9.39
C GLN A 85 18.52 2.27 -10.32
N ASN A 86 17.43 2.20 -11.10
CA ASN A 86 17.05 1.02 -11.91
C ASN A 86 16.97 -0.27 -11.08
N ALA A 87 16.53 -0.16 -9.82
CA ALA A 87 16.37 -1.28 -8.89
C ALA A 87 15.01 -1.98 -9.07
N ALA A 88 14.68 -2.37 -10.31
CA ALA A 88 13.47 -3.12 -10.59
C ALA A 88 13.56 -4.54 -10.00
N VAL A 89 12.42 -5.04 -9.51
CA VAL A 89 12.24 -6.43 -9.06
C VAL A 89 11.37 -7.14 -10.08
N SER A 90 11.81 -8.32 -10.52
CA SER A 90 11.11 -9.09 -11.55
C SER A 90 9.87 -9.79 -10.99
N GLY A 91 8.94 -10.20 -11.86
CA GLY A 91 7.77 -10.98 -11.45
C GLY A 91 8.18 -12.32 -10.83
N GLU A 92 9.23 -12.94 -11.37
CA GLU A 92 9.75 -14.20 -10.87
C GLU A 92 10.33 -14.07 -9.45
N GLU A 93 11.02 -12.97 -9.14
CA GLU A 93 11.51 -12.70 -7.77
C GLU A 93 10.35 -12.57 -6.77
N ILE A 94 9.25 -11.92 -7.18
CA ILE A 94 8.04 -11.77 -6.36
C ILE A 94 7.36 -13.13 -6.16
N ASP A 95 7.17 -13.90 -7.24
CA ASP A 95 6.52 -15.21 -7.19
C ASP A 95 7.31 -16.20 -6.34
N GLN A 96 8.64 -16.16 -6.40
CA GLN A 96 9.50 -16.99 -5.55
C GLN A 96 9.31 -16.67 -4.07
N GLU A 97 9.21 -15.39 -3.71
CA GLU A 97 9.01 -15.00 -2.32
C GLU A 97 7.61 -15.36 -1.82
N ILE A 98 6.59 -15.17 -2.65
CA ILE A 98 5.22 -15.60 -2.33
C ILE A 98 5.17 -17.12 -2.11
N LYS A 99 5.82 -17.92 -2.96
CA LYS A 99 5.89 -19.37 -2.76
C LYS A 99 6.55 -19.74 -1.44
N LYS A 100 7.62 -19.06 -1.03
CA LYS A 100 8.22 -19.28 0.29
C LYS A 100 7.25 -18.96 1.42
N LEU A 101 6.49 -17.86 1.30
CA LEU A 101 5.45 -17.52 2.27
C LEU A 101 4.39 -18.63 2.34
N GLU A 102 3.87 -19.08 1.20
CA GLU A 102 2.91 -20.18 1.10
C GLU A 102 3.44 -21.46 1.76
N GLU A 103 4.69 -21.85 1.48
CA GLU A 103 5.34 -23.01 2.10
C GLU A 103 5.48 -22.85 3.62
N ASN A 104 5.86 -21.66 4.09
CA ASN A 104 6.04 -21.39 5.51
C ASN A 104 4.72 -21.44 6.30
N PHE A 105 3.63 -20.93 5.72
CA PHE A 105 2.30 -21.02 6.31
C PHE A 105 1.73 -22.45 6.22
N SER A 106 1.95 -23.14 5.10
CA SER A 106 1.51 -24.54 4.93
C SER A 106 2.16 -25.48 5.94
N LYS A 107 3.45 -25.29 6.26
CA LYS A 107 4.15 -26.01 7.33
C LYS A 107 3.52 -25.80 8.71
N GLN A 108 2.83 -24.68 8.92
CA GLN A 108 2.11 -24.35 10.16
C GLN A 108 0.63 -24.79 10.09
N GLY A 109 0.23 -25.51 9.04
CA GLY A 109 -1.16 -25.95 8.83
C GLY A 109 -2.11 -24.81 8.40
N GLN A 110 -1.57 -23.71 7.89
CA GLN A 110 -2.34 -22.54 7.46
C GLN A 110 -2.28 -22.36 5.94
N ASP A 111 -3.37 -21.88 5.35
CA ASP A 111 -3.43 -21.48 3.94
C ASP A 111 -3.31 -19.96 3.81
N LEU A 112 -2.33 -19.50 3.01
CA LEU A 112 -2.06 -18.08 2.85
C LEU A 112 -3.25 -17.34 2.22
N ASN A 113 -3.92 -17.92 1.23
CA ASN A 113 -5.04 -17.26 0.57
C ASN A 113 -6.24 -17.08 1.51
N GLN A 114 -6.49 -18.06 2.37
CA GLN A 114 -7.49 -17.96 3.42
C GLN A 114 -7.15 -16.86 4.43
N LEU A 115 -5.88 -16.75 4.86
CA LEU A 115 -5.43 -15.70 5.78
C LEU A 115 -5.55 -14.29 5.17
N LEU A 116 -5.22 -14.14 3.89
CA LEU A 116 -5.40 -12.87 3.18
C LEU A 116 -6.88 -12.50 3.10
N SER A 117 -7.73 -13.46 2.74
CA SER A 117 -9.18 -13.26 2.61
C SER A 117 -9.84 -12.86 3.93
N THR A 118 -9.43 -13.45 5.06
CA THR A 118 -9.97 -13.08 6.38
C THR A 118 -9.55 -11.69 6.83
N GLN A 119 -8.38 -11.22 6.38
CA GLN A 119 -7.88 -9.86 6.64
C GLN A 119 -8.40 -8.83 5.62
N GLY A 120 -9.12 -9.28 4.58
CA GLY A 120 -9.58 -8.42 3.49
C GLY A 120 -8.45 -7.92 2.59
N ILE A 121 -7.31 -8.63 2.57
CA ILE A 121 -6.14 -8.30 1.76
C ILE A 121 -6.22 -9.10 0.45
N SER A 122 -5.98 -8.44 -0.68
CA SER A 122 -5.95 -9.11 -1.99
C SER A 122 -4.58 -9.73 -2.27
N ARG A 123 -4.53 -10.68 -3.21
CA ARG A 123 -3.24 -11.28 -3.61
C ARG A 123 -2.34 -10.25 -4.30
N GLU A 124 -2.93 -9.33 -5.04
CA GLU A 124 -2.25 -8.20 -5.68
C GLU A 124 -1.64 -7.25 -4.64
N GLU A 125 -2.36 -6.97 -3.54
CA GLU A 125 -1.84 -6.16 -2.44
C GLU A 125 -0.64 -6.83 -1.77
N LEU A 126 -0.68 -8.15 -1.54
CA LEU A 126 0.47 -8.91 -1.07
C LEU A 126 1.64 -8.83 -2.05
N MET A 127 1.39 -8.99 -3.35
CA MET A 127 2.43 -8.90 -4.38
C MET A 127 3.12 -7.53 -4.37
N GLU A 128 2.36 -6.45 -4.21
CA GLU A 128 2.91 -5.10 -4.14
C GLU A 128 3.70 -4.85 -2.86
N GLU A 129 3.31 -5.47 -1.74
CA GLU A 129 4.08 -5.39 -0.50
C GLU A 129 5.38 -6.18 -0.58
N VAL A 130 5.35 -7.39 -1.13
CA VAL A 130 6.56 -8.19 -1.42
C VAL A 130 7.48 -7.42 -2.37
N ARG A 131 6.94 -6.85 -3.44
CA ARG A 131 7.71 -6.01 -4.38
C ARG A 131 8.41 -4.86 -3.64
N PHE A 132 7.68 -4.15 -2.80
CA PHE A 132 8.22 -3.04 -2.01
C PHE A 132 9.35 -3.51 -1.09
N GLN A 133 9.15 -4.59 -0.33
CA GLN A 133 10.18 -5.17 0.53
C GLN A 133 11.44 -5.57 -0.27
N LYS A 134 11.27 -6.26 -1.39
CA LYS A 134 12.41 -6.68 -2.25
C LYS A 134 13.18 -5.49 -2.82
N ILE A 135 12.50 -4.39 -3.17
CA ILE A 135 13.15 -3.15 -3.61
C ILE A 135 14.03 -2.59 -2.51
N VAL A 136 13.49 -2.47 -1.29
CA VAL A 136 14.20 -1.95 -0.13
C VAL A 136 15.44 -2.81 0.17
N GLU A 137 15.28 -4.12 0.23
CA GLU A 137 16.38 -5.08 0.43
C GLU A 137 17.45 -4.97 -0.67
N LYS A 138 17.05 -4.81 -1.93
CA LYS A 138 17.97 -4.73 -3.07
C LYS A 138 18.79 -3.45 -3.09
N ILE A 139 18.22 -2.34 -2.61
CA ILE A 139 18.92 -1.06 -2.55
C ILE A 139 19.84 -1.02 -1.34
N VAL A 140 19.31 -1.34 -0.15
CA VAL A 140 20.05 -1.23 1.12
C VAL A 140 21.04 -2.38 1.31
N GLY A 141 20.69 -3.57 0.83
CA GLY A 141 21.46 -4.81 1.05
C GLY A 141 22.83 -4.87 0.37
N LYS A 142 23.09 -4.04 -0.64
CA LYS A 142 24.42 -3.94 -1.30
C LYS A 142 25.54 -3.53 -0.33
N ASP A 143 25.12 -3.02 0.80
CA ASP A 143 25.84 -2.09 1.64
C ASP A 143 25.88 -2.62 3.10
N ILE A 144 25.45 -3.88 3.28
CA ILE A 144 25.43 -4.65 4.51
C ILE A 144 26.56 -5.68 4.46
N ASN A 145 27.52 -5.52 5.38
CA ASN A 145 28.57 -6.50 5.60
C ASN A 145 28.77 -6.68 7.11
N VAL A 146 28.78 -7.93 7.58
CA VAL A 146 29.08 -8.29 8.97
C VAL A 146 30.45 -8.96 9.00
N THR A 147 31.34 -8.36 9.77
CA THR A 147 32.72 -8.84 9.96
C THR A 147 32.77 -9.93 11.02
N ASP A 148 33.78 -10.80 10.92
CA ASP A 148 34.00 -11.86 11.93
C ASP A 148 34.27 -11.28 13.32
N GLN A 149 34.85 -10.08 13.39
CA GLN A 149 35.08 -9.37 14.64
C GLN A 149 33.76 -9.00 15.33
N GLU A 150 32.75 -8.55 14.57
CA GLU A 150 31.43 -8.23 15.10
C GLU A 150 30.71 -9.48 15.62
N VAL A 151 30.83 -10.59 14.90
CA VAL A 151 30.31 -11.89 15.36
C VAL A 151 30.99 -12.32 16.65
N SER A 152 32.33 -12.22 16.72
CA SER A 152 33.09 -12.58 17.94
C SER A 152 32.71 -11.69 19.13
N ASN A 153 32.59 -10.38 18.90
CA ASN A 153 32.17 -9.44 19.94
C ASN A 153 30.76 -9.72 20.44
N TYR A 154 29.81 -9.99 19.53
CA TYR A 154 28.45 -10.35 19.91
C TYR A 154 28.41 -11.62 20.75
N LEU A 155 29.14 -12.67 20.35
CA LEU A 155 29.22 -13.93 21.10
C LEU A 155 29.75 -13.68 22.51
N LYS A 156 30.85 -12.93 22.65
CA LYS A 156 31.45 -12.58 23.96
C LYS A 156 30.51 -11.78 24.86
N GLN A 157 29.81 -10.80 24.29
CA GLN A 157 28.89 -9.94 25.06
C GLN A 157 27.62 -10.68 25.49
N ASN A 158 27.24 -11.74 24.78
CA ASN A 158 26.00 -12.46 25.00
C ASN A 158 26.21 -13.90 25.50
N GLU A 159 27.40 -14.26 25.98
CA GLU A 159 27.77 -15.65 26.36
C GLU A 159 26.73 -16.34 27.25
N ASN A 160 26.14 -15.59 28.19
CA ASN A 160 25.13 -16.10 29.13
C ASN A 160 23.78 -16.45 28.48
N LEU A 161 23.53 -15.96 27.26
CA LEU A 161 22.30 -16.18 26.49
C LEU A 161 22.49 -17.20 25.36
N LEU A 162 23.70 -17.73 25.19
CA LEU A 162 24.00 -18.70 24.14
C LEU A 162 23.61 -20.11 24.56
N PRO A 163 23.05 -20.95 23.67
CA PRO A 163 22.78 -22.33 23.98
C PRO A 163 24.10 -23.09 24.20
N LYS A 164 24.18 -23.85 25.31
CA LYS A 164 25.41 -24.52 25.74
C LYS A 164 25.84 -25.71 24.87
N ASP A 165 24.91 -26.25 24.08
CA ASP A 165 25.09 -27.47 23.29
C ASP A 165 25.14 -27.21 21.77
N SER A 166 25.32 -25.95 21.35
CA SER A 166 25.36 -25.60 19.92
C SER A 166 26.73 -25.84 19.29
N ASN A 167 26.74 -26.32 18.04
CA ASN A 167 27.94 -26.35 17.21
C ASN A 167 28.46 -24.91 16.98
N THR A 168 29.73 -24.67 17.26
CA THR A 168 30.39 -23.35 17.14
C THR A 168 30.19 -22.69 15.77
N GLU A 169 30.23 -23.46 14.68
CA GLU A 169 30.08 -22.91 13.33
C GLU A 169 28.62 -22.57 13.00
N GLU A 170 27.68 -23.41 13.43
CA GLU A 170 26.24 -23.13 13.31
C GLU A 170 25.85 -21.89 14.12
N LEU A 171 26.40 -21.76 15.33
CA LEU A 171 26.18 -20.61 16.20
C LEU A 171 26.72 -19.31 15.58
N LYS A 172 27.94 -19.33 15.05
CA LYS A 172 28.51 -18.18 14.32
C LYS A 172 27.66 -17.79 13.12
N SER A 173 27.19 -18.76 12.33
CA SER A 173 26.33 -18.48 11.16
C SER A 173 24.99 -17.85 11.55
N THR A 174 24.40 -18.31 12.66
CA THR A 174 23.14 -17.78 13.21
C THR A 174 23.32 -16.36 13.73
N VAL A 175 24.40 -16.10 14.47
CA VAL A 175 24.75 -14.76 14.96
C VAL A 175 25.02 -13.82 13.80
N LYS A 176 25.79 -14.26 12.79
CA LYS A 176 26.06 -13.45 11.60
C LYS A 176 24.77 -13.04 10.90
N ARG A 177 23.86 -13.99 10.64
CA ARG A 177 22.56 -13.70 10.02
C ARG A 177 21.72 -12.73 10.84
N ARG A 178 21.73 -12.87 12.17
CA ARG A 178 21.04 -11.95 13.08
C ARG A 178 21.62 -10.53 12.97
N LEU A 179 22.94 -10.40 13.00
CA LEU A 179 23.61 -9.11 12.87
C LEU A 179 23.37 -8.48 11.49
N GLU A 180 23.35 -9.29 10.42
CA GLU A 180 23.02 -8.83 9.07
C GLU A 180 21.60 -8.25 9.03
N GLN A 181 20.63 -8.95 9.62
CA GLN A 181 19.25 -8.48 9.72
C GLN A 181 19.12 -7.21 10.56
N GLN A 182 19.84 -7.12 11.68
CA GLN A 182 19.85 -5.92 12.53
C GLN A 182 20.40 -4.71 11.79
N LYS A 183 21.59 -4.85 11.19
CA LYS A 183 22.19 -3.79 10.36
C LYS A 183 21.31 -3.40 9.18
N MET A 184 20.69 -4.38 8.54
CA MET A 184 19.74 -4.12 7.44
C MET A 184 18.61 -3.21 7.94
N ASN A 185 17.96 -3.56 9.05
CA ASN A 185 16.85 -2.78 9.59
C ASN A 185 17.26 -1.35 9.97
N GLU A 186 18.42 -1.19 10.63
CA GLU A 186 18.97 0.12 11.00
C GLU A 186 19.28 0.98 9.76
N LYS A 187 19.86 0.35 8.73
CA LYS A 187 20.22 1.04 7.49
C LYS A 187 19.00 1.39 6.65
N ILE A 188 17.95 0.56 6.67
CA ILE A 188 16.66 0.89 6.04
C ILE A 188 16.06 2.14 6.68
N GLN A 189 16.01 2.20 8.01
CA GLN A 189 15.48 3.36 8.74
C GLN A 189 16.28 4.63 8.38
N SER A 190 17.60 4.57 8.52
CA SER A 190 18.49 5.69 8.21
C SER A 190 18.38 6.14 6.74
N TRP A 191 18.22 5.19 5.81
CA TRP A 191 18.05 5.48 4.40
C TRP A 191 16.73 6.17 4.10
N ILE A 192 15.61 5.69 4.66
CA ILE A 192 14.30 6.32 4.49
C ILE A 192 14.29 7.74 5.07
N GLU A 193 14.89 7.95 6.24
CA GLU A 193 15.07 9.27 6.83
C GLU A 193 15.84 10.21 5.89
N SER A 194 16.96 9.72 5.31
CA SER A 194 17.75 10.52 4.36
C SER A 194 16.96 10.89 3.08
N LEU A 195 16.06 10.00 2.62
CA LEU A 195 15.17 10.28 1.50
C LEU A 195 14.14 11.36 1.87
N GLN A 196 13.58 11.30 3.08
CA GLN A 196 12.63 12.31 3.56
C GLN A 196 13.30 13.68 3.70
N ASP A 197 14.50 13.73 4.30
CA ASP A 197 15.25 14.97 4.51
C ASP A 197 15.68 15.64 3.20
N SER A 198 15.96 14.84 2.16
CA SER A 198 16.35 15.35 0.84
C SER A 198 15.17 15.66 -0.07
N ALA A 199 13.96 15.23 0.30
CA ALA A 199 12.77 15.41 -0.52
C ALA A 199 12.10 16.77 -0.29
N LYS A 200 11.61 17.37 -1.38
CA LYS A 200 10.70 18.51 -1.30
C LYS A 200 9.26 18.03 -1.11
N ILE A 201 8.80 18.00 0.13
CA ILE A 201 7.43 17.60 0.48
C ILE A 201 6.55 18.83 0.68
N ILE A 202 5.46 18.94 -0.06
CA ILE A 202 4.47 20.04 0.06
C ILE A 202 3.18 19.46 0.64
N TYR A 203 2.77 19.99 1.79
CA TYR A 203 1.54 19.60 2.46
C TYR A 203 0.41 20.58 2.11
N PHE A 204 -0.71 20.05 1.64
CA PHE A 204 -1.94 20.82 1.44
C PHE A 204 -2.87 20.51 2.61
N ARG A 205 -3.18 21.53 3.42
CA ARG A 205 -4.20 21.46 4.48
C ARG A 205 -5.50 22.09 4.00
#